data_AF-A0ABD3UZG5-F1
#
_entry.id   AF-A0ABD3UZG5-F1
#
_cell.length_a   1.000
_cell.length_b   1.000
_cell.length_c   1.000
_cell.angle_alpha   90.00
_cell.angle_beta   90.00
_cell.angle_gamma   90.00
#
_symmetry.space_group_name_H-M   'P 1'
#
loop_
_entity.id
_entity.type
_entity.pdbx_description
1 polymer ?
#
loop_
_entity_poly.entity_id
_entity_poly.type
_entity_poly.pdbx_seq_one_letter_code
_entity_poly.pdbx_strand_id
1 'polypeptide(L)'
;MCEKYFKEIRSYLKDKPTILHLVNEDFAIDNTVVDSKLVALKKKIVEVASQQPYWGEEVPARWILLERELMRLKAAGIKVIRRTLLEAFNQAEDVPISREELDLFLKFQNDIGTILYFSLEVLKDKIVLVPQWMIDALKSLITAEMFVLRNVPAVAKKWDMFNKSGQLSPELIDAIWTKETYPDLHDNKEHILLLMEHLNIIARPRSFSEDGSEIKVENYFLAPCMLKEKTPERVLFPKPDTEMKSSSSILCYNFVDKFLPSPIFHRLLATCVSRWPIAQRKSENQIFCGCCIFRLDPHHELTVLFKEYIIFVQVIRFGTTEKTPSFELCINVKEFITKTLTNIIGYLGHSFKFEMSVQCPKYLGYRVDCLIPLTDLQGNEDFSCDLHDDIHVFRTQDVLRFWFQEEEPSDAGSSAAAMLSAPTSDTDRFMCIAHLLVDVGSRVLRQLLRHHTVTSTCTLDQYLAKHRNTINSLKRFFNQSQMDIMFPPNGVSTDLDNYDITLLSAIFQNIVPTLSQQEKDMIKRLREERNKLYGHANSCQISANDFQTYCKDISLTLTGLSQKCGDTAFEAEILHETQCTQISAIPAGSNLDILNIWCGRMQNVEGVLQDMRVRLQALEAREMSSGSES
;
A
#
# COMPACT_ATOMS: atom_id res chain seq x y z
N MET A 1 -7.49 -43.62 -25.01
CA MET A 1 -8.32 -42.41 -25.20
C MET A 1 -7.80 -41.25 -24.34
N CYS A 2 -7.63 -41.42 -23.02
CA CYS A 2 -7.10 -40.38 -22.12
C CYS A 2 -5.71 -39.84 -22.51
N GLU A 3 -4.78 -40.70 -22.96
CA GLU A 3 -3.44 -40.27 -23.39
C GLU A 3 -3.46 -39.27 -24.56
N LYS A 4 -4.46 -39.37 -25.45
CA LYS A 4 -4.64 -38.40 -26.52
C LYS A 4 -4.99 -37.03 -25.93
N TYR A 5 -5.95 -36.98 -25.00
CA TYR A 5 -6.32 -35.75 -24.31
C TYR A 5 -5.17 -35.16 -23.50
N PHE A 6 -4.37 -35.98 -22.81
CA PHE A 6 -3.19 -35.49 -22.10
C PHE A 6 -2.16 -34.87 -23.04
N LYS A 7 -1.88 -35.52 -24.18
CA LYS A 7 -1.00 -34.95 -25.21
C LYS A 7 -1.55 -33.64 -25.79
N GLU A 8 -2.85 -33.57 -26.04
CA GLU A 8 -3.51 -32.35 -26.52
C GLU A 8 -3.43 -31.20 -25.48
N ILE A 9 -3.74 -31.49 -24.22
CA ILE A 9 -3.65 -30.50 -23.12
C ILE A 9 -2.19 -30.03 -22.94
N ARG A 10 -1.22 -30.95 -22.88
CA ARG A 10 0.19 -30.59 -22.74
C ARG A 10 0.72 -29.84 -23.95
N SER A 11 0.31 -30.23 -25.16
CA SER A 11 0.67 -29.50 -26.38
C SER A 11 0.08 -28.08 -26.38
N TYR A 12 -1.16 -27.92 -25.91
CA TYR A 12 -1.81 -26.61 -25.80
C TYR A 12 -1.15 -25.71 -24.75
N LEU A 13 -0.65 -26.30 -23.67
CA LEU A 13 0.03 -25.58 -22.59
C LEU A 13 1.53 -25.39 -22.87
N LYS A 14 2.11 -26.08 -23.85
CA LYS A 14 3.56 -26.12 -24.10
C LYS A 14 4.19 -24.74 -24.27
N ASP A 15 3.51 -23.88 -25.02
CA ASP A 15 3.97 -22.53 -25.34
C ASP A 15 3.29 -21.48 -24.45
N LYS A 16 2.59 -21.92 -23.40
CA LYS A 16 1.90 -21.04 -22.45
C LYS A 16 2.71 -20.90 -21.17
N PRO A 17 2.78 -19.69 -20.60
CA PRO A 17 3.49 -19.46 -19.34
C PRO A 17 3.01 -20.33 -18.18
N THR A 18 1.74 -20.75 -18.20
CA THR A 18 1.14 -21.64 -17.22
C THR A 18 1.85 -23.00 -17.10
N ILE A 19 2.68 -23.39 -18.08
CA ILE A 19 3.44 -24.64 -18.03
C ILE A 19 4.38 -24.73 -16.83
N LEU A 20 4.91 -23.58 -16.37
CA LEU A 20 5.81 -23.49 -15.21
C LEU A 20 5.14 -23.92 -13.91
N HIS A 21 3.81 -23.91 -13.86
CA HIS A 21 3.01 -24.28 -12.68
C HIS A 21 2.41 -25.69 -12.76
N LEU A 22 2.69 -26.47 -13.81
CA LEU A 22 2.14 -27.81 -13.99
C LEU A 22 2.99 -28.87 -13.28
N VAL A 23 2.34 -29.68 -12.44
CA VAL A 23 2.92 -30.93 -11.96
C VAL A 23 3.09 -31.89 -13.15
N ASN A 24 4.27 -32.48 -13.28
CA ASN A 24 4.61 -33.35 -14.40
C ASN A 24 4.04 -34.78 -14.24
N GLU A 25 2.74 -34.88 -13.98
CA GLU A 25 2.01 -36.16 -13.86
C GLU A 25 0.53 -35.96 -14.22
N ASP A 26 -0.05 -36.91 -14.97
CA ASP A 26 -1.42 -36.82 -15.48
C ASP A 26 -2.32 -37.90 -14.85
N PHE A 27 -3.49 -37.51 -14.35
CA PHE A 27 -4.45 -38.40 -13.70
C PHE A 27 -5.80 -38.38 -14.43
N ALA A 28 -6.23 -39.52 -14.97
CA ALA A 28 -7.55 -39.67 -15.61
C ALA A 28 -8.46 -40.44 -14.66
N ILE A 29 -9.33 -39.73 -13.95
CA ILE A 29 -10.16 -40.28 -12.88
C ILE A 29 -11.55 -40.63 -13.43
N ASP A 30 -11.97 -41.86 -13.21
CA ASP A 30 -13.35 -42.28 -13.44
C ASP A 30 -14.19 -42.11 -12.16
N ASN A 31 -15.04 -41.09 -12.16
CA ASN A 31 -15.91 -40.77 -11.01
C ASN A 31 -17.10 -41.74 -10.84
N THR A 32 -17.26 -42.73 -11.73
CA THR A 32 -18.34 -43.72 -11.63
C THR A 32 -17.94 -44.98 -10.86
N VAL A 33 -16.63 -45.14 -10.57
CA VAL A 33 -16.06 -46.29 -9.88
C VAL A 33 -15.11 -45.85 -8.78
N VAL A 34 -14.73 -46.79 -7.89
CA VAL A 34 -13.64 -46.57 -6.94
C VAL A 34 -12.32 -46.68 -7.69
N ASP A 35 -11.88 -45.59 -8.30
CA ASP A 35 -10.69 -45.55 -9.15
C ASP A 35 -9.40 -45.45 -8.32
N SER A 36 -8.50 -46.42 -8.51
CA SER A 36 -7.13 -46.39 -7.96
C SER A 36 -6.35 -45.12 -8.29
N LYS A 37 -6.65 -44.46 -9.41
CA LYS A 37 -6.01 -43.20 -9.80
C LYS A 37 -6.40 -42.03 -8.91
N LEU A 38 -7.57 -42.07 -8.26
CA LEU A 38 -7.92 -41.08 -7.24
C LEU A 38 -7.00 -41.23 -6.02
N VAL A 39 -6.64 -42.46 -5.65
CA VAL A 39 -5.67 -42.73 -4.57
C VAL A 39 -4.28 -42.22 -4.98
N ALA A 40 -3.87 -42.47 -6.23
CA ALA A 40 -2.61 -41.95 -6.76
C ALA A 40 -2.58 -40.41 -6.75
N LEU A 41 -3.65 -39.75 -7.20
CA LEU A 41 -3.77 -38.29 -7.15
C LEU A 41 -3.65 -37.76 -5.71
N LYS A 42 -4.38 -38.36 -4.75
CA LYS A 42 -4.30 -37.96 -3.33
C LYS A 42 -2.88 -38.10 -2.79
N LYS A 43 -2.19 -39.20 -3.12
CA LYS A 43 -0.79 -39.41 -2.74
C LYS A 43 0.11 -38.33 -3.34
N LYS A 44 -0.10 -37.98 -4.62
CA LYS A 44 0.68 -36.93 -5.28
C LYS A 44 0.44 -35.55 -4.68
N ILE A 45 -0.79 -35.23 -4.31
CA ILE A 45 -1.11 -33.98 -3.60
C ILE A 45 -0.34 -33.89 -2.28
N VAL A 46 -0.32 -34.96 -1.48
CA VAL A 46 0.44 -35.01 -0.21
C VAL A 46 1.95 -34.87 -0.48
N GLU A 47 2.47 -35.56 -1.50
CA GLU A 47 3.88 -35.45 -1.91
C GLU A 47 4.26 -34.00 -2.24
N VAL A 48 3.47 -33.31 -3.08
CA VAL A 48 3.72 -31.91 -3.48
C VAL A 48 3.54 -30.95 -2.30
N ALA A 49 2.55 -31.17 -1.43
CA ALA A 49 2.33 -30.36 -0.24
C ALA A 49 3.49 -30.52 0.77
N SER A 50 4.04 -31.72 0.90
CA SER A 50 5.17 -31.97 1.81
C SER A 50 6.50 -31.37 1.34
N GLN A 51 6.58 -30.96 0.07
CA GLN A 51 7.74 -30.27 -0.50
C GLN A 51 7.71 -28.75 -0.25
N GLN A 52 6.61 -28.22 0.30
CA GLN A 52 6.53 -26.81 0.62
C GLN A 52 7.53 -26.45 1.72
N PRO A 53 8.23 -25.30 1.64
CA PRO A 53 9.32 -24.96 2.56
C PRO A 53 8.86 -24.83 4.02
N TYR A 54 7.60 -24.44 4.23
CA TYR A 54 6.99 -24.30 5.55
C TYR A 54 6.46 -25.63 6.12
N TRP A 55 6.52 -26.73 5.36
CA TRP A 55 6.03 -28.01 5.85
C TRP A 55 6.94 -28.55 6.96
N GLY A 56 6.37 -28.80 8.13
CA GLY A 56 7.11 -29.29 9.30
C GLY A 56 7.72 -28.17 10.16
N GLU A 57 7.45 -26.89 9.86
CA GLU A 57 7.77 -25.80 10.78
C GLU A 57 7.05 -25.97 12.12
N GLU A 58 7.77 -25.69 13.21
CA GLU A 58 7.22 -25.79 14.55
C GLU A 58 6.31 -24.59 14.86
N VAL A 59 5.09 -24.88 15.33
CA VAL A 59 4.16 -23.85 15.81
C VAL A 59 4.09 -23.88 17.34
N PRO A 60 3.91 -22.72 18.02
CA PRO A 60 3.80 -22.68 19.47
C PRO A 60 2.66 -23.56 19.99
N ALA A 61 2.96 -24.48 20.90
CA ALA A 61 1.97 -25.41 21.45
C ALA A 61 0.77 -24.71 22.10
N ARG A 62 0.96 -23.51 22.66
CA ARG A 62 -0.10 -22.69 23.25
C ARG A 62 -1.16 -22.25 22.23
N TRP A 63 -0.79 -22.12 20.95
CA TRP A 63 -1.73 -21.73 19.89
C TRP A 63 -2.76 -22.82 19.61
N ILE A 64 -2.41 -24.09 19.83
CA ILE A 64 -3.29 -25.25 19.62
C ILE A 64 -4.57 -25.14 20.45
N LEU A 65 -4.49 -24.56 21.66
CA LEU A 65 -5.65 -24.37 22.54
C LEU A 65 -6.66 -23.40 21.91
N LEU A 66 -6.18 -22.26 21.41
CA LEU A 66 -7.00 -21.29 20.70
C LEU A 66 -7.53 -21.86 19.37
N GLU A 67 -6.71 -22.57 18.61
CA GLU A 67 -7.15 -23.25 17.38
C GLU A 67 -8.29 -24.24 17.65
N ARG A 68 -8.23 -24.97 18.76
CA ARG A 68 -9.29 -25.91 19.16
C ARG A 68 -10.61 -25.19 19.40
N GLU A 69 -10.58 -24.04 20.07
CA GLU A 69 -11.80 -23.23 20.27
C GLU A 69 -12.33 -22.65 18.97
N LEU A 70 -11.45 -22.16 18.07
CA LEU A 70 -11.87 -21.73 16.74
C LEU A 70 -12.51 -22.89 15.96
N MET A 71 -11.93 -24.10 16.00
CA MET A 71 -12.49 -25.29 15.37
C MET A 71 -13.85 -25.67 15.95
N ARG A 72 -14.01 -25.63 17.29
CA ARG A 72 -15.28 -25.90 17.96
C ARG A 72 -16.38 -24.93 17.54
N LEU A 73 -16.06 -23.64 17.45
CA LEU A 73 -16.99 -22.61 16.97
C LEU A 73 -17.37 -22.81 15.51
N LYS A 74 -16.40 -23.14 14.64
CA LYS A 74 -16.68 -23.49 13.23
C LYS A 74 -17.60 -24.70 13.12
N ALA A 75 -17.36 -25.75 13.92
CA ALA A 75 -18.19 -26.95 13.96
C ALA A 75 -19.62 -26.68 14.47
N ALA A 76 -19.78 -25.70 15.37
CA ALA A 76 -21.09 -25.21 15.81
C ALA A 76 -21.80 -24.32 14.76
N GLY A 77 -21.20 -24.11 13.58
CA GLY A 77 -21.78 -23.32 12.50
C GLY A 77 -21.54 -21.81 12.61
N ILE A 78 -20.81 -21.35 13.62
CA ILE A 78 -20.52 -19.92 13.82
C ILE A 78 -19.57 -19.42 12.72
N LYS A 79 -19.97 -18.35 12.03
CA LYS A 79 -19.22 -17.76 10.92
C LYS A 79 -18.32 -16.61 11.33
N VAL A 80 -18.77 -15.80 12.30
CA VAL A 80 -18.08 -14.59 12.77
C VAL A 80 -18.15 -14.53 14.28
N ILE A 81 -17.05 -14.13 14.90
CA ILE A 81 -17.00 -13.83 16.34
C ILE A 81 -16.39 -12.45 16.57
N ARG A 82 -16.59 -11.90 17.76
CA ARG A 82 -15.82 -10.74 18.21
C ARG A 82 -14.45 -11.19 18.72
N ARG A 83 -13.45 -10.34 18.53
CA ARG A 83 -12.09 -10.51 19.09
C ARG A 83 -12.12 -10.68 20.60
N THR A 84 -12.99 -9.96 21.29
CA THR A 84 -13.17 -10.04 22.76
C THR A 84 -13.55 -11.44 23.24
N LEU A 85 -14.25 -12.24 22.42
CA LEU A 85 -14.55 -13.63 22.76
C LEU A 85 -13.30 -14.51 22.75
N LEU A 86 -12.42 -14.30 21.75
CA LEU A 86 -11.15 -15.01 21.68
C LEU A 86 -10.20 -14.59 22.80
N GLU A 87 -10.19 -13.30 23.15
CA GLU A 87 -9.46 -12.79 24.31
C GLU A 87 -9.96 -13.44 25.61
N ALA A 88 -11.27 -13.61 25.77
CA ALA A 88 -11.84 -14.30 26.92
C ALA A 88 -11.43 -15.78 26.98
N PHE A 89 -11.39 -16.49 25.85
CA PHE A 89 -10.85 -17.86 25.82
C PHE A 89 -9.39 -17.89 26.22
N ASN A 90 -8.56 -17.01 25.67
CA ASN A 90 -7.15 -16.92 26.03
C ASN A 90 -6.96 -16.69 27.55
N GLN A 91 -7.72 -15.78 28.16
CA GLN A 91 -7.64 -15.50 29.59
C GLN A 91 -8.15 -16.64 30.48
N ALA A 92 -8.94 -17.56 29.93
CA ALA A 92 -9.44 -18.73 30.66
C ALA A 92 -8.47 -19.92 30.64
N GLU A 93 -7.45 -19.91 29.78
CA GLU A 93 -6.43 -20.95 29.73
C GLU A 93 -5.45 -20.83 30.91
N ASP A 94 -4.89 -21.96 31.35
CA ASP A 94 -3.92 -22.00 32.47
C ASP A 94 -2.66 -21.17 32.19
N VAL A 95 -2.29 -21.04 30.90
CA VAL A 95 -1.12 -20.29 30.44
C VAL A 95 -1.53 -19.38 29.28
N PRO A 96 -2.13 -18.21 29.54
CA PRO A 96 -2.54 -17.28 28.50
C PRO A 96 -1.33 -16.77 27.70
N ILE A 97 -1.55 -16.50 26.41
CA ILE A 97 -0.58 -15.79 25.58
C ILE A 97 -0.73 -14.27 25.74
N SER A 98 0.35 -13.52 25.48
CA SER A 98 0.29 -12.05 25.57
C SER A 98 -0.63 -11.46 24.48
N ARG A 99 -0.94 -10.16 24.59
CA ARG A 99 -1.74 -9.48 23.56
C ARG A 99 -1.00 -9.48 22.21
N GLU A 100 0.31 -9.24 22.22
CA GLU A 100 1.16 -9.21 21.03
C GLU A 100 1.25 -10.61 20.39
N GLU A 101 1.34 -11.65 21.21
CA GLU A 101 1.34 -13.03 20.73
C GLU A 101 -0.04 -13.44 20.17
N LEU A 102 -1.13 -12.93 20.73
CA LEU A 102 -2.48 -13.13 20.17
C LEU A 102 -2.64 -12.43 18.81
N ASP A 103 -2.10 -11.21 18.66
CA ASP A 103 -2.08 -10.52 17.38
C ASP A 103 -1.26 -11.29 16.33
N LEU A 104 -0.12 -11.86 16.74
CA LEU A 104 0.69 -12.73 15.89
C LEU A 104 -0.05 -14.01 15.50
N PHE A 105 -0.72 -14.65 16.46
CA PHE A 105 -1.58 -15.82 16.21
C PHE A 105 -2.66 -15.51 15.18
N LEU A 106 -3.40 -14.42 15.36
CA LEU A 106 -4.47 -14.01 14.43
C LEU A 106 -3.92 -13.70 13.03
N LYS A 107 -2.78 -13.01 12.95
CA LYS A 107 -2.09 -12.75 11.69
C LYS A 107 -1.68 -14.06 11.01
N PHE A 108 -1.06 -14.98 11.74
CA PHE A 108 -0.67 -16.29 11.22
C PHE A 108 -1.87 -17.06 10.67
N GLN A 109 -2.96 -17.16 11.43
CA GLN A 109 -4.18 -17.86 11.01
C GLN A 109 -4.84 -17.21 9.78
N ASN A 110 -4.73 -15.89 9.66
CA ASN A 110 -5.19 -15.15 8.48
C ASN A 110 -4.31 -15.43 7.25
N ASP A 111 -2.99 -15.42 7.43
CA ASP A 111 -2.01 -15.58 6.34
C ASP A 111 -2.06 -16.99 5.74
N ILE A 112 -2.33 -18.03 6.56
CA ILE A 112 -2.56 -19.40 6.07
C ILE A 112 -3.99 -19.64 5.55
N GLY A 113 -4.87 -18.63 5.62
CA GLY A 113 -6.25 -18.71 5.12
C GLY A 113 -7.21 -19.53 5.98
N THR A 114 -6.88 -19.81 7.24
CA THR A 114 -7.76 -20.53 8.18
C THR A 114 -8.90 -19.63 8.68
N ILE A 115 -8.61 -18.33 8.87
CA ILE A 115 -9.59 -17.29 9.22
C ILE A 115 -9.37 -16.07 8.32
N LEU A 116 -10.23 -15.06 8.43
CA LEU A 116 -9.99 -13.75 7.85
C LEU A 116 -10.07 -12.69 8.96
N TYR A 117 -8.97 -11.97 9.15
CA TYR A 117 -8.80 -10.97 10.20
C TYR A 117 -7.86 -9.84 9.75
N PHE A 118 -8.23 -8.60 10.05
CA PHE A 118 -7.41 -7.42 9.79
C PHE A 118 -7.30 -6.57 11.05
N SER A 119 -6.08 -6.17 11.42
CA SER A 119 -5.80 -5.35 12.61
C SER A 119 -6.18 -3.86 12.44
N LEU A 120 -6.81 -3.48 11.33
CA LEU A 120 -7.31 -2.13 11.09
C LEU A 120 -8.43 -1.77 12.06
N GLU A 121 -8.44 -0.53 12.58
CA GLU A 121 -9.40 -0.06 13.61
C GLU A 121 -10.87 -0.40 13.28
N VAL A 122 -11.25 -0.23 12.02
CA VAL A 122 -12.62 -0.47 11.51
C VAL A 122 -12.97 -1.95 11.33
N LEU A 123 -11.98 -2.85 11.32
CA LEU A 123 -12.13 -4.29 11.08
C LEU A 123 -11.72 -5.16 12.28
N LYS A 124 -10.90 -4.64 13.20
CA LYS A 124 -10.23 -5.40 14.26
C LYS A 124 -11.16 -6.02 15.31
N ASP A 125 -12.42 -5.57 15.39
CA ASP A 125 -13.41 -6.09 16.35
C ASP A 125 -13.90 -7.49 15.98
N LYS A 126 -13.98 -7.83 14.69
CA LYS A 126 -14.61 -9.07 14.23
C LYS A 126 -13.59 -9.97 13.53
N ILE A 127 -13.75 -11.27 13.75
CA ILE A 127 -12.95 -12.34 13.15
C ILE A 127 -13.90 -13.22 12.35
N VAL A 128 -13.65 -13.36 11.05
CA VAL A 128 -14.40 -14.28 10.20
C VAL A 128 -13.74 -15.65 10.28
N LEU A 129 -14.43 -16.62 10.87
CA LEU A 129 -13.93 -17.97 11.13
C LEU A 129 -13.87 -18.84 9.87
N VAL A 130 -14.70 -18.54 8.88
CA VAL A 130 -14.85 -19.35 7.67
C VAL A 130 -14.68 -18.44 6.45
N PRO A 131 -13.48 -18.32 5.86
CA PRO A 131 -13.26 -17.47 4.69
C PRO A 131 -14.16 -17.81 3.49
N GLN A 132 -14.56 -19.07 3.34
CA GLN A 132 -15.54 -19.50 2.32
C GLN A 132 -16.87 -18.73 2.42
N TRP A 133 -17.28 -18.30 3.62
CA TRP A 133 -18.50 -17.52 3.82
C TRP A 133 -18.43 -16.15 3.14
N MET A 134 -17.25 -15.52 3.06
CA MET A 134 -17.05 -14.27 2.28
C MET A 134 -17.19 -14.52 0.79
N ILE A 135 -16.71 -15.66 0.30
CA ILE A 135 -16.88 -16.08 -1.09
C ILE A 135 -18.37 -16.30 -1.38
N ASP A 136 -19.10 -16.93 -0.45
CA ASP A 136 -20.53 -17.18 -0.61
C ASP A 136 -21.35 -15.88 -0.56
N ALA A 137 -20.93 -14.90 0.25
CA ALA A 137 -21.47 -13.54 0.23
C ALA A 137 -21.33 -12.91 -1.16
N LEU A 138 -20.13 -12.96 -1.77
CA LEU A 138 -19.94 -12.45 -3.12
C LEU A 138 -20.75 -13.24 -4.16
N LYS A 139 -20.75 -14.58 -4.08
CA LYS A 139 -21.55 -15.45 -4.95
C LYS A 139 -23.02 -15.09 -4.92
N SER A 140 -23.57 -14.82 -3.73
CA SER A 140 -24.98 -14.46 -3.58
C SER A 140 -25.33 -13.18 -4.34
N LEU A 141 -24.40 -12.21 -4.44
CA LEU A 141 -24.59 -10.98 -5.22
C LEU A 141 -24.46 -11.24 -6.73
N ILE A 142 -23.38 -11.91 -7.16
CA ILE A 142 -23.07 -12.10 -8.59
C ILE A 142 -23.93 -13.17 -9.27
N THR A 143 -24.63 -14.02 -8.52
CA THR A 143 -25.52 -15.06 -9.05
C THR A 143 -27.00 -14.87 -8.67
N ALA A 144 -27.35 -13.73 -8.06
CA ALA A 144 -28.70 -13.48 -7.52
C ALA A 144 -29.82 -13.64 -8.57
N GLU A 145 -29.58 -13.28 -9.83
CA GLU A 145 -30.56 -13.46 -10.92
C GLU A 145 -31.05 -14.92 -11.04
N MET A 146 -30.12 -15.87 -10.90
CA MET A 146 -30.41 -17.28 -11.13
C MET A 146 -31.31 -17.88 -10.04
N PHE A 147 -31.24 -17.36 -8.81
CA PHE A 147 -31.78 -18.02 -7.62
C PHE A 147 -32.75 -17.18 -6.79
N VAL A 148 -32.66 -15.85 -6.82
CA VAL A 148 -33.35 -14.97 -5.86
C VAL A 148 -34.38 -14.05 -6.54
N LEU A 149 -34.07 -13.52 -7.73
CA LEU A 149 -34.75 -12.31 -8.23
C LEU A 149 -35.90 -12.54 -9.22
N ARG A 150 -36.26 -13.79 -9.53
CA ARG A 150 -37.30 -14.12 -10.54
C ARG A 150 -38.69 -13.54 -10.25
N ASN A 151 -38.99 -13.22 -8.99
CA ASN A 151 -40.33 -12.81 -8.54
C ASN A 151 -40.46 -11.32 -8.20
N VAL A 152 -39.37 -10.52 -8.29
CA VAL A 152 -39.39 -9.08 -7.98
C VAL A 152 -38.79 -8.27 -9.14
N PRO A 153 -39.61 -7.88 -10.13
CA PRO A 153 -39.11 -7.27 -11.38
C PRO A 153 -38.25 -6.02 -11.19
N ALA A 154 -38.54 -5.20 -10.16
CA ALA A 154 -37.76 -4.01 -9.86
C ALA A 154 -36.33 -4.33 -9.41
N VAL A 155 -36.15 -5.40 -8.64
CA VAL A 155 -34.82 -5.84 -8.17
C VAL A 155 -34.06 -6.55 -9.28
N ALA A 156 -34.76 -7.35 -10.12
CA ALA A 156 -34.17 -7.94 -11.31
C ALA A 156 -33.56 -6.87 -12.24
N LYS A 157 -34.29 -5.78 -12.51
CA LYS A 157 -33.77 -4.67 -13.32
C LYS A 157 -32.52 -4.00 -12.71
N LYS A 158 -32.49 -3.82 -11.38
CA LYS A 158 -31.29 -3.29 -10.68
C LYS A 158 -30.12 -4.25 -10.79
N TRP A 159 -30.38 -5.56 -10.72
CA TRP A 159 -29.34 -6.57 -10.89
C TRP A 159 -28.82 -6.63 -12.32
N ASP A 160 -29.68 -6.49 -13.35
CA ASP A 160 -29.24 -6.43 -14.75
C ASP A 160 -28.28 -5.25 -14.99
N MET A 161 -28.57 -4.11 -14.34
CA MET A 161 -27.68 -2.96 -14.35
C MET A 161 -26.34 -3.29 -13.68
N PHE A 162 -26.35 -3.86 -12.47
CA PHE A 162 -25.13 -4.32 -11.78
C PHE A 162 -24.32 -5.30 -12.64
N ASN A 163 -24.98 -6.27 -13.28
CA ASN A 163 -24.37 -7.30 -14.12
C ASN A 163 -23.76 -6.73 -15.41
N LYS A 164 -24.10 -5.49 -15.80
CA LYS A 164 -23.57 -4.81 -16.99
C LYS A 164 -22.51 -3.77 -16.62
N SER A 165 -22.82 -2.89 -15.68
CA SER A 165 -22.00 -1.73 -15.30
C SER A 165 -21.11 -1.95 -14.08
N GLY A 166 -21.26 -3.08 -13.38
CA GLY A 166 -20.57 -3.34 -12.11
C GLY A 166 -21.02 -2.45 -10.95
N GLN A 167 -22.07 -1.63 -11.11
CA GLN A 167 -22.56 -0.75 -10.06
C GLN A 167 -23.51 -1.49 -9.12
N LEU A 168 -23.06 -1.74 -7.90
CA LEU A 168 -23.77 -2.42 -6.82
C LEU A 168 -24.42 -1.38 -5.89
N SER A 169 -25.75 -1.24 -5.99
CA SER A 169 -26.48 -0.30 -5.13
C SER A 169 -26.81 -0.93 -3.75
N PRO A 170 -26.85 -0.14 -2.67
CA PRO A 170 -27.23 -0.62 -1.34
C PRO A 170 -28.60 -1.26 -1.32
N GLU A 171 -29.58 -0.76 -2.08
CA GLU A 171 -30.90 -1.37 -2.12
C GLU A 171 -30.89 -2.75 -2.78
N LEU A 172 -29.96 -3.00 -3.73
CA LEU A 172 -29.79 -4.33 -4.31
C LEU A 172 -29.18 -5.29 -3.27
N ILE A 173 -28.22 -4.81 -2.47
CA ILE A 173 -27.63 -5.58 -1.36
C ILE A 173 -28.71 -5.94 -0.35
N ASP A 174 -29.51 -4.97 0.09
CA ASP A 174 -30.59 -5.18 1.07
C ASP A 174 -31.68 -6.11 0.55
N ALA A 175 -31.98 -6.05 -0.76
CA ALA A 175 -32.94 -6.94 -1.38
C ALA A 175 -32.43 -8.39 -1.53
N ILE A 176 -31.10 -8.60 -1.61
CA ILE A 176 -30.50 -9.94 -1.72
C ILE A 176 -30.22 -10.51 -0.33
N TRP A 177 -29.56 -9.75 0.55
CA TRP A 177 -29.17 -10.16 1.90
C TRP A 177 -30.29 -9.92 2.92
N THR A 178 -31.46 -10.49 2.67
CA THR A 178 -32.59 -10.40 3.60
C THR A 178 -32.36 -11.27 4.83
N LYS A 179 -33.01 -10.95 5.94
CA LYS A 179 -32.89 -11.70 7.19
C LYS A 179 -33.41 -13.14 7.04
N GLU A 180 -34.41 -13.37 6.21
CA GLU A 180 -35.01 -14.68 5.96
C GLU A 180 -34.11 -15.57 5.11
N THR A 181 -33.43 -14.98 4.11
CA THR A 181 -32.64 -15.74 3.13
C THR A 181 -31.19 -15.92 3.59
N TYR A 182 -30.60 -14.87 4.17
CA TYR A 182 -29.20 -14.83 4.59
C TYR A 182 -29.04 -14.15 5.96
N PRO A 183 -29.50 -14.77 7.05
CA PRO A 183 -29.50 -14.14 8.38
C PRO A 183 -28.11 -13.69 8.85
N ASP A 184 -27.06 -14.49 8.57
CA ASP A 184 -25.69 -14.16 8.96
C ASP A 184 -25.12 -12.99 8.15
N LEU A 185 -25.41 -12.93 6.85
CA LEU A 185 -24.96 -11.84 5.97
C LEU A 185 -25.67 -10.54 6.33
N HIS A 186 -26.97 -10.62 6.58
CA HIS A 186 -27.77 -9.48 7.02
C HIS A 186 -27.21 -8.86 8.32
N ASP A 187 -26.94 -9.68 9.34
CA ASP A 187 -26.45 -9.21 10.65
C ASP A 187 -25.03 -8.66 10.62
N ASN A 188 -24.24 -9.07 9.62
CA ASN A 188 -22.85 -8.67 9.48
C ASN A 188 -22.58 -7.81 8.24
N LYS A 189 -23.63 -7.31 7.57
CA LYS A 189 -23.57 -6.58 6.30
C LYS A 189 -22.46 -5.54 6.28
N GLU A 190 -22.47 -4.61 7.25
CA GLU A 190 -21.50 -3.51 7.30
C GLU A 190 -20.06 -4.02 7.39
N HIS A 191 -19.81 -5.05 8.20
CA HIS A 191 -18.48 -5.62 8.33
C HIS A 191 -18.04 -6.34 7.05
N ILE A 192 -18.95 -7.05 6.39
CA ILE A 192 -18.67 -7.73 5.11
C ILE A 192 -18.34 -6.70 4.02
N LEU A 193 -19.09 -5.60 3.93
CA LEU A 193 -18.82 -4.53 2.97
C LEU A 193 -17.47 -3.88 3.23
N LEU A 194 -17.14 -3.57 4.50
CA LEU A 194 -15.82 -3.05 4.87
C LEU A 194 -14.69 -4.01 4.50
N LEU A 195 -14.87 -5.33 4.69
CA LEU A 195 -13.91 -6.35 4.25
C LEU A 195 -13.77 -6.37 2.72
N MET A 196 -14.88 -6.33 1.98
CA MET A 196 -14.86 -6.32 0.51
C MET A 196 -14.18 -5.06 -0.05
N GLU A 197 -14.39 -3.90 0.58
CA GLU A 197 -13.68 -2.66 0.25
C GLU A 197 -12.18 -2.78 0.56
N HIS A 198 -11.82 -3.26 1.76
CA HIS A 198 -10.42 -3.42 2.15
C HIS A 198 -9.66 -4.39 1.24
N LEU A 199 -10.32 -5.47 0.80
CA LEU A 199 -9.79 -6.46 -0.14
C LEU A 199 -9.78 -5.98 -1.60
N ASN A 200 -10.21 -4.74 -1.88
CA ASN A 200 -10.35 -4.17 -3.22
C ASN A 200 -11.23 -5.04 -4.15
N ILE A 201 -12.25 -5.70 -3.59
CA ILE A 201 -13.27 -6.44 -4.36
C ILE A 201 -14.29 -5.45 -4.90
N ILE A 202 -14.67 -4.49 -4.05
CA ILE A 202 -15.54 -3.37 -4.39
C ILE A 202 -14.84 -2.06 -4.02
N ALA A 203 -15.28 -0.95 -4.61
CA ALA A 203 -14.76 0.39 -4.32
C ALA A 203 -15.89 1.41 -4.30
N ARG A 204 -15.79 2.43 -3.44
CA ARG A 204 -16.67 3.60 -3.51
C ARG A 204 -16.06 4.62 -4.47
N PRO A 205 -16.76 4.99 -5.56
CA PRO A 205 -16.29 6.05 -6.43
C PRO A 205 -16.16 7.38 -5.68
N ARG A 206 -15.07 8.10 -5.94
CA ARG A 206 -14.98 9.52 -5.56
C ARG A 206 -15.68 10.40 -6.60
N SER A 207 -16.27 11.49 -6.13
CA SER A 207 -16.73 12.58 -6.99
C SER A 207 -16.19 13.90 -6.45
N PHE A 208 -15.92 14.83 -7.36
CA PHE A 208 -15.51 16.19 -7.02
C PHE A 208 -16.55 17.15 -7.58
N SER A 209 -16.86 18.19 -6.81
CA SER A 209 -17.61 19.36 -7.28
C SER A 209 -16.82 20.10 -8.38
N GLU A 210 -17.49 21.05 -9.04
CA GLU A 210 -16.84 21.98 -9.97
C GLU A 210 -15.75 22.84 -9.31
N ASP A 211 -15.83 23.07 -7.99
CA ASP A 211 -14.83 23.82 -7.22
C ASP A 211 -13.68 22.95 -6.67
N GLY A 212 -13.67 21.65 -6.99
CA GLY A 212 -12.62 20.71 -6.57
C GLY A 212 -12.75 20.18 -5.15
N SER A 213 -13.83 20.51 -4.43
CA SER A 213 -14.17 19.85 -3.15
C SER A 213 -14.70 18.43 -3.37
N GLU A 214 -14.33 17.51 -2.49
CA GLU A 214 -14.81 16.12 -2.54
C GLU A 214 -16.30 16.09 -2.19
N ILE A 215 -17.14 15.67 -3.13
CA ILE A 215 -18.55 15.39 -2.86
C ILE A 215 -18.73 13.88 -2.79
N LYS A 216 -19.28 13.37 -1.68
CA LYS A 216 -19.85 12.02 -1.63
C LYS A 216 -21.19 12.01 -2.38
N VAL A 217 -21.15 11.92 -3.71
CA VAL A 217 -22.38 12.00 -4.55
C VAL A 217 -23.08 10.65 -4.67
N GLU A 218 -22.33 9.55 -4.76
CA GLU A 218 -22.91 8.28 -5.23
C GLU A 218 -22.94 7.22 -4.12
N ASN A 219 -24.14 6.87 -3.67
CA ASN A 219 -24.39 5.79 -2.71
C ASN A 219 -24.41 4.43 -3.43
N TYR A 220 -23.32 4.05 -4.09
CA TYR A 220 -23.13 2.69 -4.63
C TYR A 220 -21.68 2.26 -4.55
N PHE A 221 -21.46 0.95 -4.68
CA PHE A 221 -20.16 0.34 -4.80
C PHE A 221 -19.90 -0.07 -6.24
N LEU A 222 -18.72 0.17 -6.75
CA LEU A 222 -18.27 -0.40 -8.02
C LEU A 222 -17.60 -1.75 -7.75
N ALA A 223 -18.02 -2.80 -8.46
CA ALA A 223 -17.36 -4.10 -8.50
C ALA A 223 -16.68 -4.31 -9.88
N PRO A 224 -15.36 -4.06 -10.01
CA PRO A 224 -14.68 -4.11 -11.30
C PRO A 224 -14.79 -5.46 -12.03
N CYS A 225 -14.90 -6.57 -11.29
CA CYS A 225 -15.03 -7.90 -11.88
C CYS A 225 -16.37 -8.14 -12.61
N MET A 226 -17.36 -7.26 -12.42
CA MET A 226 -18.68 -7.34 -13.03
C MET A 226 -18.82 -6.44 -14.27
N LEU A 227 -17.78 -5.68 -14.63
CA LEU A 227 -17.78 -4.84 -15.82
C LEU A 227 -17.80 -5.70 -17.08
N LYS A 228 -18.84 -5.55 -17.91
CA LYS A 228 -18.98 -6.30 -19.18
C LYS A 228 -18.87 -5.45 -20.42
N GLU A 229 -19.07 -4.13 -20.31
CA GLU A 229 -18.99 -3.24 -21.45
C GLU A 229 -17.57 -3.22 -22.02
N LYS A 230 -17.43 -3.52 -23.31
CA LYS A 230 -16.11 -3.50 -23.97
C LYS A 230 -15.62 -2.06 -24.11
N THR A 231 -14.31 -1.88 -24.02
CA THR A 231 -13.67 -0.59 -24.28
C THR A 231 -13.98 -0.14 -25.73
N PRO A 232 -14.59 1.04 -25.92
CA PRO A 232 -14.90 1.54 -27.26
C PRO A 232 -13.62 1.82 -28.08
N GLU A 233 -13.69 1.63 -29.40
CA GLU A 233 -12.55 1.91 -30.31
C GLU A 233 -12.02 3.34 -30.17
N ARG A 234 -12.89 4.33 -29.92
CA ARG A 234 -12.49 5.73 -29.67
C ARG A 234 -11.56 5.92 -28.47
N VAL A 235 -11.58 4.99 -27.51
CA VAL A 235 -10.70 4.99 -26.33
C VAL A 235 -9.41 4.22 -26.65
N LEU A 236 -9.52 3.10 -27.38
CA LEU A 236 -8.37 2.29 -27.79
C LEU A 236 -7.49 2.98 -28.84
N PHE A 237 -8.11 3.79 -29.69
CA PHE A 237 -7.52 4.53 -30.80
C PHE A 237 -8.08 5.96 -30.76
N PRO A 238 -7.61 6.80 -29.82
CA PRO A 238 -7.98 8.20 -29.83
C PRO A 238 -7.58 8.78 -31.18
N LYS A 239 -8.54 9.34 -31.92
CA LYS A 239 -8.24 10.01 -33.19
C LYS A 239 -7.24 11.13 -32.92
N PRO A 240 -6.23 11.32 -33.78
CA PRO A 240 -5.47 12.56 -33.77
C PRO A 240 -6.45 13.66 -34.19
N ASP A 241 -7.11 14.30 -33.21
CA ASP A 241 -7.81 15.55 -33.48
C ASP A 241 -6.77 16.56 -33.97
N THR A 242 -7.19 17.45 -34.87
CA THR A 242 -6.41 18.53 -35.49
C THR A 242 -5.76 19.48 -34.46
N GLU A 243 -6.13 19.35 -33.19
CA GLU A 243 -5.47 19.95 -32.04
C GLU A 243 -4.77 18.86 -31.23
N MET A 244 -3.46 18.77 -31.41
CA MET A 244 -2.56 17.84 -30.72
C MET A 244 -2.80 17.93 -29.20
N LYS A 245 -3.57 17.00 -28.64
CA LYS A 245 -3.67 16.85 -27.18
C LYS A 245 -2.30 16.40 -26.71
N SER A 246 -1.58 17.29 -26.02
CA SER A 246 -0.34 16.92 -25.35
C SER A 246 -0.64 15.78 -24.38
N SER A 247 -0.07 14.60 -24.64
CA SER A 247 -0.15 13.42 -23.77
C SER A 247 1.23 13.07 -23.28
N SER A 248 1.30 12.39 -22.14
CA SER A 248 2.48 11.64 -21.77
C SER A 248 2.74 10.53 -22.80
N SER A 249 3.96 10.02 -22.81
CA SER A 249 4.22 8.68 -23.34
C SER A 249 3.38 7.63 -22.59
N ILE A 250 3.17 6.46 -23.20
CA ILE A 250 2.39 5.38 -22.58
C ILE A 250 3.34 4.49 -21.77
N LEU A 251 3.24 4.57 -20.45
CA LEU A 251 3.94 3.68 -19.53
C LEU A 251 3.24 2.33 -19.49
N CYS A 252 4.01 1.25 -19.54
CA CYS A 252 3.52 -0.12 -19.61
C CYS A 252 4.10 -0.95 -18.48
N TYR A 253 3.25 -1.66 -17.74
CA TYR A 253 3.65 -2.69 -16.79
C TYR A 253 3.48 -4.05 -17.46
N ASN A 254 4.59 -4.62 -17.88
CA ASN A 254 4.67 -5.87 -18.62
C ASN A 254 4.91 -7.05 -17.67
N PHE A 255 3.97 -7.97 -17.56
CA PHE A 255 4.14 -9.16 -16.73
C PHE A 255 5.06 -10.17 -17.42
N VAL A 256 6.18 -10.50 -16.76
CA VAL A 256 7.32 -11.25 -17.34
C VAL A 256 6.88 -12.61 -17.89
N ASP A 257 6.04 -13.30 -17.14
CA ASP A 257 5.48 -14.59 -17.55
C ASP A 257 4.31 -14.44 -18.54
N LYS A 258 4.18 -13.33 -19.29
CA LYS A 258 3.08 -13.09 -20.25
C LYS A 258 1.68 -13.48 -19.75
N PHE A 259 1.46 -13.33 -18.45
CA PHE A 259 0.26 -13.75 -17.76
C PHE A 259 -0.06 -12.77 -16.64
N LEU A 260 -1.23 -12.17 -16.73
CA LEU A 260 -1.80 -11.29 -15.71
C LEU A 260 -3.18 -11.84 -15.31
N PRO A 261 -3.31 -12.41 -14.10
CA PRO A 261 -4.62 -12.75 -13.57
C PRO A 261 -5.54 -11.53 -13.53
N SER A 262 -6.76 -11.67 -14.07
CA SER A 262 -7.76 -10.59 -14.05
C SER A 262 -8.05 -10.02 -12.65
N PRO A 263 -8.00 -10.78 -11.53
CA PRO A 263 -8.19 -10.21 -10.20
C PRO A 263 -7.14 -9.15 -9.82
N ILE A 264 -5.90 -9.23 -10.35
CA ILE A 264 -4.87 -8.21 -10.08
C ILE A 264 -5.31 -6.87 -10.68
N PHE A 265 -5.74 -6.89 -11.96
CA PHE A 265 -6.23 -5.68 -12.61
C PHE A 265 -7.52 -5.15 -11.98
N HIS A 266 -8.47 -6.02 -11.62
CA HIS A 266 -9.70 -5.62 -10.94
C HIS A 266 -9.42 -4.91 -9.61
N ARG A 267 -8.48 -5.43 -8.82
CA ARG A 267 -8.07 -4.80 -7.56
C ARG A 267 -7.37 -3.46 -7.79
N LEU A 268 -6.47 -3.37 -8.78
CA LEU A 268 -5.86 -2.11 -9.17
C LEU A 268 -6.93 -1.07 -9.54
N LEU A 269 -7.91 -1.49 -10.34
CA LEU A 269 -9.01 -0.64 -10.77
C LEU A 269 -9.86 -0.16 -9.59
N ALA A 270 -10.20 -1.04 -8.64
CA ALA A 270 -10.88 -0.67 -7.40
C ALA A 270 -10.09 0.38 -6.59
N THR A 271 -8.78 0.20 -6.43
CA THR A 271 -7.93 1.17 -5.74
C THR A 271 -7.87 2.51 -6.47
N CYS A 272 -7.81 2.51 -7.81
CA CYS A 272 -7.84 3.72 -8.63
C CYS A 272 -9.17 4.48 -8.50
N VAL A 273 -10.30 3.77 -8.48
CA VAL A 273 -11.65 4.36 -8.32
C VAL A 273 -11.83 5.01 -6.95
N SER A 274 -11.23 4.42 -5.92
CA SER A 274 -11.17 4.99 -4.58
C SER A 274 -10.18 6.17 -4.46
N ARG A 275 -9.36 6.43 -5.49
CA ARG A 275 -8.35 7.51 -5.50
C ARG A 275 -8.75 8.68 -6.38
N TRP A 276 -9.25 8.40 -7.58
CA TRP A 276 -9.58 9.39 -8.59
C TRP A 276 -11.03 9.23 -9.08
N PRO A 277 -11.71 10.34 -9.39
CA PRO A 277 -13.05 10.30 -9.94
C PRO A 277 -13.03 9.71 -11.35
N ILE A 278 -14.05 8.91 -11.67
CA ILE A 278 -14.23 8.36 -13.01
C ILE A 278 -14.60 9.51 -13.95
N ALA A 279 -13.93 9.59 -15.10
CA ALA A 279 -14.24 10.60 -16.10
C ALA A 279 -15.65 10.39 -16.64
N GLN A 280 -16.36 11.49 -16.89
CA GLN A 280 -17.71 11.46 -17.48
C GLN A 280 -17.74 12.08 -18.87
N ARG A 281 -18.53 11.50 -19.76
CA ARG A 281 -18.82 12.03 -21.10
C ARG A 281 -20.31 11.94 -21.36
N LYS A 282 -20.99 13.06 -21.63
CA LYS A 282 -22.46 13.09 -21.85
C LYS A 282 -23.23 12.32 -20.75
N SER A 283 -22.79 12.47 -19.50
CA SER A 283 -23.34 11.78 -18.32
C SER A 283 -23.11 10.27 -18.25
N GLU A 284 -22.21 9.73 -19.07
CA GLU A 284 -21.76 8.33 -19.00
C GLU A 284 -20.37 8.22 -18.37
N ASN A 285 -20.25 7.37 -17.36
CA ASN A 285 -18.98 7.03 -16.71
C ASN A 285 -18.06 6.30 -17.71
N GLN A 286 -16.81 6.76 -17.84
CA GLN A 286 -15.82 6.18 -18.75
C GLN A 286 -15.09 5.00 -18.08
N ILE A 287 -15.85 3.94 -17.81
CA ILE A 287 -15.35 2.70 -17.22
C ILE A 287 -15.88 1.49 -17.97
N PHE A 288 -14.99 0.55 -18.27
CA PHE A 288 -15.23 -0.59 -19.15
C PHE A 288 -14.51 -1.84 -18.64
N CYS A 289 -14.88 -3.00 -19.16
CA CYS A 289 -14.15 -4.24 -18.95
C CYS A 289 -12.71 -4.08 -19.46
N GLY A 290 -11.74 -4.04 -18.54
CA GLY A 290 -10.33 -3.86 -18.87
C GLY A 290 -9.88 -2.42 -19.05
N CYS A 291 -10.71 -1.39 -18.85
CA CYS A 291 -10.27 0.01 -19.04
C CYS A 291 -11.03 0.98 -18.14
N CYS A 292 -10.35 1.99 -17.60
CA CYS A 292 -11.01 3.13 -16.97
C CYS A 292 -10.26 4.42 -17.26
N ILE A 293 -11.02 5.50 -17.43
CA ILE A 293 -10.50 6.85 -17.57
C ILE A 293 -10.88 7.62 -16.31
N PHE A 294 -9.89 8.23 -15.67
CA PHE A 294 -10.05 9.01 -14.44
C PHE A 294 -9.74 10.47 -14.71
N ARG A 295 -10.37 11.39 -13.98
CA ARG A 295 -10.02 12.80 -14.01
C ARG A 295 -9.02 13.08 -12.89
N LEU A 296 -7.78 13.41 -13.24
CA LEU A 296 -6.74 13.72 -12.25
C LEU A 296 -6.89 15.13 -11.69
N ASP A 297 -7.19 16.08 -12.57
CA ASP A 297 -7.41 17.49 -12.27
C ASP A 297 -8.33 18.11 -13.35
N PRO A 298 -8.63 19.43 -13.32
CA PRO A 298 -9.48 20.07 -14.34
C PRO A 298 -8.97 20.01 -15.79
N HIS A 299 -7.71 19.63 -16.00
CA HIS A 299 -6.97 19.69 -17.26
C HIS A 299 -6.41 18.34 -17.72
N HIS A 300 -6.39 17.32 -16.87
CA HIS A 300 -5.74 16.05 -17.18
C HIS A 300 -6.59 14.85 -16.79
N GLU A 301 -6.55 13.85 -17.64
CA GLU A 301 -7.17 12.56 -17.42
C GLU A 301 -6.15 11.42 -17.49
N LEU A 302 -6.35 10.41 -16.66
CA LEU A 302 -5.56 9.20 -16.61
C LEU A 302 -6.32 8.06 -17.27
N THR A 303 -5.73 7.43 -18.28
CA THR A 303 -6.20 6.17 -18.83
C THR A 303 -5.42 5.02 -18.22
N VAL A 304 -6.13 4.06 -17.61
CA VAL A 304 -5.58 2.78 -17.16
C VAL A 304 -6.26 1.67 -17.93
N LEU A 305 -5.50 0.96 -18.76
CA LEU A 305 -6.00 -0.07 -19.67
C LEU A 305 -5.25 -1.38 -19.45
N PHE A 306 -5.98 -2.47 -19.36
CA PHE A 306 -5.47 -3.82 -19.37
C PHE A 306 -5.74 -4.48 -20.72
N LYS A 307 -4.67 -5.04 -21.30
CA LYS A 307 -4.75 -5.84 -22.52
C LYS A 307 -3.74 -6.97 -22.45
N GLU A 308 -4.25 -8.19 -22.59
CA GLU A 308 -3.50 -9.45 -22.53
C GLU A 308 -2.77 -9.67 -21.20
N TYR A 309 -1.52 -9.23 -21.09
CA TYR A 309 -0.66 -9.35 -19.90
C TYR A 309 0.03 -8.03 -19.56
N ILE A 310 -0.44 -6.92 -20.14
CA ILE A 310 0.14 -5.59 -19.98
C ILE A 310 -0.91 -4.63 -19.42
N ILE A 311 -0.48 -3.79 -18.48
CA ILE A 311 -1.25 -2.64 -18.01
C ILE A 311 -0.63 -1.38 -18.61
N PHE A 312 -1.39 -0.67 -19.44
CA PHE A 312 -1.04 0.59 -20.06
C PHE A 312 -1.56 1.75 -19.21
N VAL A 313 -0.70 2.75 -19.04
CA VAL A 313 -0.96 3.95 -18.23
C VAL A 313 -0.57 5.18 -19.05
N GLN A 314 -1.51 6.11 -19.21
CA GLN A 314 -1.27 7.33 -19.98
C GLN A 314 -2.01 8.53 -19.37
N VAL A 315 -1.32 9.66 -19.24
CA VAL A 315 -1.92 10.93 -18.85
C VAL A 315 -2.16 11.77 -20.10
N ILE A 316 -3.39 12.21 -20.29
CA ILE A 316 -3.84 12.91 -21.50
C ILE A 316 -4.43 14.25 -21.08
N ARG A 317 -4.08 15.31 -21.81
CA ARG A 317 -4.73 16.61 -21.67
C ARG A 317 -6.23 16.53 -21.99
N PHE A 318 -7.03 17.14 -21.14
CA PHE A 318 -8.47 17.25 -21.22
C PHE A 318 -8.89 18.73 -21.11
N GLY A 319 -9.82 19.16 -21.97
CA GLY A 319 -10.29 20.55 -22.03
C GLY A 319 -9.54 21.43 -23.04
N THR A 320 -9.77 22.74 -22.97
CA THR A 320 -9.29 23.76 -23.93
C THR A 320 -7.97 24.42 -23.53
N THR A 321 -7.37 24.02 -22.41
CA THR A 321 -6.10 24.59 -21.96
C THR A 321 -4.93 24.02 -22.76
N GLU A 322 -3.83 24.75 -22.87
CA GLU A 322 -2.58 24.25 -23.51
C GLU A 322 -1.66 23.51 -22.53
N LYS A 323 -2.08 23.35 -21.26
CA LYS A 323 -1.25 22.74 -20.22
C LYS A 323 -0.94 21.28 -20.55
N THR A 324 0.34 20.97 -20.69
CA THR A 324 0.84 19.61 -20.89
C THR A 324 0.88 18.87 -19.54
N PRO A 325 0.79 17.53 -19.54
CA PRO A 325 0.99 16.76 -18.32
C PRO A 325 2.35 17.10 -17.70
N SER A 326 2.36 17.54 -16.44
CA SER A 326 3.61 17.81 -15.74
C SER A 326 4.31 16.51 -15.37
N PHE A 327 5.62 16.61 -15.19
CA PHE A 327 6.45 15.50 -14.73
C PHE A 327 5.98 15.00 -13.36
N GLU A 328 5.71 15.89 -12.41
CA GLU A 328 5.28 15.57 -11.06
C GLU A 328 3.94 14.82 -11.06
N LEU A 329 3.00 15.25 -11.91
CA LEU A 329 1.71 14.57 -12.04
C LEU A 329 1.90 13.12 -12.51
N CYS A 330 2.74 12.91 -13.52
CA CYS A 330 3.01 11.60 -14.09
C CYS A 330 3.81 10.70 -13.12
N ILE A 331 4.77 11.24 -12.37
CA ILE A 331 5.49 10.52 -11.30
C ILE A 331 4.52 10.06 -10.21
N ASN A 332 3.66 10.95 -9.72
CA ASN A 332 2.67 10.61 -8.69
C ASN A 332 1.76 9.46 -9.14
N VAL A 333 1.33 9.47 -10.41
CA VAL A 333 0.56 8.37 -11.00
C VAL A 333 1.39 7.08 -11.04
N LYS A 334 2.62 7.13 -11.56
CA LYS A 334 3.52 5.97 -11.65
C LYS A 334 3.74 5.33 -10.28
N GLU A 335 4.13 6.12 -9.29
CA GLU A 335 4.41 5.63 -7.93
C GLU A 335 3.19 4.99 -7.29
N PHE A 336 2.03 5.61 -7.45
CA PHE A 336 0.77 5.06 -6.96
C PHE A 336 0.45 3.70 -7.60
N ILE A 337 0.50 3.61 -8.93
CA ILE A 337 0.21 2.37 -9.66
C ILE A 337 1.23 1.29 -9.31
N THR A 338 2.52 1.62 -9.30
CA THR A 338 3.62 0.69 -8.96
C THR A 338 3.43 0.13 -7.56
N LYS A 339 3.26 1.01 -6.56
CA LYS A 339 3.05 0.61 -5.16
C LYS A 339 1.80 -0.25 -5.00
N THR A 340 0.71 0.11 -5.68
CA THR A 340 -0.55 -0.63 -5.63
C THR A 340 -0.39 -2.03 -6.22
N LEU A 341 0.25 -2.17 -7.39
CA LEU A 341 0.53 -3.47 -8.00
C LEU A 341 1.42 -4.33 -7.11
N THR A 342 2.51 -3.78 -6.57
CA THR A 342 3.41 -4.48 -5.65
C THR A 342 2.67 -5.00 -4.42
N ASN A 343 1.80 -4.18 -3.82
CA ASN A 343 1.00 -4.58 -2.67
C ASN A 343 -0.01 -5.68 -3.01
N ILE A 344 -0.71 -5.57 -4.15
CA ILE A 344 -1.68 -6.58 -4.60
C ILE A 344 -0.98 -7.93 -4.85
N ILE A 345 0.17 -7.91 -5.51
CA ILE A 345 0.96 -9.11 -5.80
C ILE A 345 1.49 -9.72 -4.50
N GLY A 346 2.05 -8.89 -3.61
CA GLY A 346 2.54 -9.33 -2.30
C GLY A 346 1.45 -10.00 -1.47
N TYR A 347 0.25 -9.43 -1.44
CA TYR A 347 -0.90 -10.01 -0.74
C TYR A 347 -1.31 -11.38 -1.30
N LEU A 348 -1.20 -11.59 -2.61
CA LEU A 348 -1.57 -12.86 -3.23
C LEU A 348 -0.54 -13.98 -3.00
N GLY A 349 0.62 -13.67 -2.41
CA GLY A 349 1.67 -14.66 -2.13
C GLY A 349 2.24 -15.32 -3.39
N HIS A 350 2.05 -14.68 -4.56
CA HIS A 350 2.46 -15.22 -5.85
C HIS A 350 3.74 -14.54 -6.36
N SER A 351 4.57 -15.28 -7.09
CA SER A 351 5.82 -14.81 -7.68
C SER A 351 5.61 -14.00 -8.98
N PHE A 352 4.47 -13.34 -9.16
CA PHE A 352 4.25 -12.53 -10.36
C PHE A 352 5.24 -11.37 -10.40
N LYS A 353 5.99 -11.27 -11.50
CA LYS A 353 6.91 -10.17 -11.74
C LYS A 353 6.42 -9.34 -12.91
N PHE A 354 6.56 -8.03 -12.78
CA PHE A 354 6.37 -7.12 -13.88
C PHE A 354 7.61 -6.25 -14.07
N GLU A 355 7.87 -5.91 -15.32
CA GLU A 355 8.89 -4.96 -15.74
C GLU A 355 8.19 -3.75 -16.34
N MET A 356 8.84 -2.59 -16.22
CA MET A 356 8.33 -1.36 -16.83
C MET A 356 8.89 -1.22 -18.25
N SER A 357 8.07 -0.71 -19.15
CA SER A 357 8.42 -0.40 -20.53
C SER A 357 7.65 0.85 -20.95
N VAL A 358 8.02 1.45 -22.07
CA VAL A 358 7.25 2.53 -22.69
C VAL A 358 6.87 2.10 -24.10
N GLN A 359 5.65 2.43 -24.52
CA GLN A 359 5.24 2.17 -25.89
C GLN A 359 5.90 3.19 -26.82
N CYS A 360 6.32 2.72 -28.00
CA CYS A 360 6.81 3.59 -29.06
C CYS A 360 5.85 4.77 -29.33
N PRO A 361 6.35 6.03 -29.35
CA PRO A 361 5.51 7.23 -29.47
C PRO A 361 4.87 7.41 -30.85
N LYS A 362 5.39 6.74 -31.90
CA LYS A 362 4.82 6.83 -33.25
C LYS A 362 3.57 5.99 -33.45
N TYR A 363 3.34 4.98 -32.60
CA TYR A 363 2.16 4.15 -32.70
C TYR A 363 0.95 4.81 -32.04
N LEU A 364 -0.17 4.91 -32.77
CA LEU A 364 -1.44 5.41 -32.25
C LEU A 364 -2.25 4.29 -31.60
N GLY A 365 -2.49 4.39 -30.29
CA GLY A 365 -3.31 3.44 -29.50
C GLY A 365 -2.48 2.56 -28.57
N TYR A 366 -3.02 1.40 -28.17
CA TYR A 366 -2.39 0.50 -27.19
C TYR A 366 -2.07 -0.88 -27.79
N ARG A 367 -0.77 -1.16 -27.97
CA ARG A 367 -0.22 -2.37 -28.60
C ARG A 367 0.79 -3.07 -27.71
N VAL A 368 0.68 -4.39 -27.69
CA VAL A 368 1.56 -5.28 -26.93
C VAL A 368 2.91 -5.51 -27.62
N ASP A 369 2.98 -5.33 -28.94
CA ASP A 369 4.20 -5.58 -29.74
C ASP A 369 5.10 -4.34 -29.90
N CYS A 370 4.65 -3.16 -29.45
CA CYS A 370 5.36 -1.89 -29.63
C CYS A 370 6.02 -1.41 -28.33
N LEU A 371 6.39 -2.33 -27.44
CA LEU A 371 6.95 -2.03 -26.13
C LEU A 371 8.47 -1.94 -26.18
N ILE A 372 9.01 -0.88 -25.60
CA ILE A 372 10.45 -0.64 -25.50
C ILE A 372 10.83 -0.76 -24.02
N PRO A 373 11.63 -1.77 -23.65
CA PRO A 373 12.16 -1.91 -22.29
C PRO A 373 12.88 -0.65 -21.85
N LEU A 374 12.75 -0.27 -20.58
CA LEU A 374 13.43 0.93 -20.06
C LEU A 374 14.95 0.82 -20.15
N THR A 375 15.50 -0.40 -20.02
CA THR A 375 16.94 -0.67 -20.15
C THR A 375 17.51 -0.26 -21.50
N ASP A 376 16.69 -0.28 -22.56
CA ASP A 376 17.13 -0.01 -23.93
C ASP A 376 17.14 1.51 -24.21
N LEU A 377 16.41 2.28 -23.39
CA LEU A 377 16.35 3.73 -23.48
C LEU A 377 17.38 4.43 -22.56
N GLN A 378 17.92 3.72 -21.56
CA GLN A 378 18.90 4.27 -20.63
C GLN A 378 20.26 4.46 -21.31
N GLY A 379 20.82 5.67 -21.19
CA GLY A 379 22.17 6.00 -21.71
C GLY A 379 22.25 6.32 -23.20
N ASN A 380 21.14 6.25 -23.94
CA ASN A 380 21.06 6.63 -25.35
C ASN A 380 20.32 7.96 -25.50
N GLU A 381 20.85 8.93 -26.26
CA GLU A 381 20.12 10.19 -26.56
C GLU A 381 18.95 9.94 -27.53
N ASP A 382 19.20 9.11 -28.54
CA ASP A 382 18.27 8.77 -29.61
C ASP A 382 18.05 7.25 -29.65
N PHE A 383 16.82 6.81 -29.89
CA PHE A 383 16.45 5.41 -30.04
C PHE A 383 15.87 5.15 -31.44
N SER A 384 16.43 4.16 -32.13
CA SER A 384 15.93 3.68 -33.42
C SER A 384 14.95 2.54 -33.21
N CYS A 385 13.67 2.78 -33.50
CA CYS A 385 12.60 1.79 -33.37
C CYS A 385 12.30 1.12 -34.71
N ASP A 386 12.32 -0.21 -34.72
CA ASP A 386 11.97 -1.11 -35.83
C ASP A 386 10.84 -2.10 -35.46
N LEU A 387 10.16 -1.88 -34.34
CA LEU A 387 9.11 -2.77 -33.79
C LEU A 387 7.80 -2.78 -34.60
N HIS A 388 7.67 -1.92 -35.59
CA HIS A 388 6.48 -1.77 -36.42
C HIS A 388 6.84 -1.30 -37.83
N ASP A 389 5.85 -1.21 -38.72
CA ASP A 389 6.04 -1.11 -40.19
C ASP A 389 7.01 -0.01 -40.66
N ASP A 390 7.14 1.10 -39.92
CA ASP A 390 8.08 2.19 -40.19
C ASP A 390 9.27 2.25 -39.22
N ILE A 391 10.50 2.14 -39.75
CA ILE A 391 11.73 2.44 -39.00
C ILE A 391 11.83 3.95 -38.77
N HIS A 392 12.03 4.36 -37.53
CA HIS A 392 12.17 5.78 -37.18
C HIS A 392 13.03 5.96 -35.93
N VAL A 393 13.49 7.20 -35.75
CA VAL A 393 14.28 7.59 -34.58
C VAL A 393 13.49 8.63 -33.77
N PHE A 394 13.57 8.54 -32.45
CA PHE A 394 13.05 9.55 -31.54
C PHE A 394 14.01 9.72 -30.35
N ARG A 395 13.98 10.90 -29.72
CA ARG A 395 14.78 11.17 -28.52
C ARG A 395 14.22 10.40 -27.34
N THR A 396 15.05 9.64 -26.64
CA THR A 396 14.65 8.86 -25.45
C THR A 396 14.03 9.77 -24.39
N GLN A 397 14.58 10.98 -24.23
CA GLN A 397 14.12 11.95 -23.26
C GLN A 397 12.70 12.46 -23.51
N ASP A 398 12.25 12.54 -24.77
CA ASP A 398 10.87 12.94 -25.08
C ASP A 398 9.83 11.95 -24.53
N VAL A 399 10.25 10.71 -24.27
CA VAL A 399 9.41 9.63 -23.74
C VAL A 399 9.62 9.46 -22.24
N LEU A 400 10.88 9.51 -21.77
CA LEU A 400 11.22 9.26 -20.36
C LEU A 400 10.88 10.44 -19.44
N ARG A 401 10.98 11.69 -19.92
CA ARG A 401 10.76 12.91 -19.11
C ARG A 401 9.43 13.01 -18.38
N PHE A 402 8.44 12.22 -18.78
CA PHE A 402 7.15 12.17 -18.09
C PHE A 402 7.19 11.26 -16.87
N TRP A 403 7.94 10.17 -16.92
CA TRP A 403 7.83 9.07 -15.95
C TRP A 403 9.09 8.88 -15.11
N PHE A 404 10.22 9.47 -15.49
CA PHE A 404 11.51 9.27 -14.84
C PHE A 404 12.25 10.60 -14.68
N GLN A 405 12.85 10.79 -13.51
CA GLN A 405 13.64 11.98 -13.20
C GLN A 405 14.91 11.97 -14.04
N GLU A 406 15.28 13.12 -14.60
CA GLU A 406 16.59 13.31 -15.22
C GLU A 406 17.67 13.20 -14.13
N GLU A 407 18.61 12.28 -14.30
CA GLU A 407 19.93 12.44 -13.66
C GLU A 407 20.66 13.49 -14.50
N GLU A 408 20.70 14.74 -14.04
CA GLU A 408 21.49 15.76 -14.75
C GLU A 408 22.98 15.37 -14.71
N PRO A 409 23.69 15.44 -15.85
CA PRO A 409 25.15 15.42 -15.85
C PRO A 409 25.63 16.64 -15.07
N SER A 410 26.50 16.41 -14.08
CA SER A 410 27.14 17.45 -13.30
C SER A 410 27.90 18.44 -14.19
N ASP A 411 27.32 19.59 -14.50
CA ASP A 411 28.09 20.76 -14.89
C ASP A 411 27.41 22.06 -14.40
N ALA A 412 28.21 22.83 -13.67
CA ALA A 412 27.80 24.03 -12.96
C ALA A 412 27.49 25.20 -13.91
N GLY A 413 26.34 25.85 -13.74
CA GLY A 413 26.14 27.20 -14.28
C GLY A 413 24.71 27.69 -14.52
N SER A 414 24.02 28.08 -13.45
CA SER A 414 23.02 29.17 -13.43
C SER A 414 21.70 29.04 -14.23
N SER A 415 20.66 28.65 -13.46
CA SER A 415 19.37 29.34 -13.27
C SER A 415 18.34 29.42 -14.41
N ALA A 416 17.23 28.71 -14.20
CA ALA A 416 15.89 29.27 -14.33
C ALA A 416 15.01 28.77 -13.17
N ALA A 417 14.92 29.58 -12.11
CA ALA A 417 14.02 29.35 -10.98
C ALA A 417 12.56 29.42 -11.46
N ALA A 418 11.88 28.28 -11.54
CA ALA A 418 10.43 28.24 -11.52
C ALA A 418 9.98 28.66 -10.11
N MET A 419 9.40 29.85 -9.98
CA MET A 419 8.84 30.34 -8.72
C MET A 419 7.69 29.42 -8.27
N LEU A 420 7.94 28.48 -7.35
CA LEU A 420 6.87 27.84 -6.60
C LEU A 420 6.32 28.80 -5.53
N SER A 421 5.02 28.76 -5.27
CA SER A 421 4.37 29.67 -4.33
C SER A 421 4.63 29.28 -2.87
N ALA A 422 4.88 30.26 -2.00
CA ALA A 422 5.03 30.06 -0.56
C ALA A 422 3.76 29.48 0.10
N PRO A 423 3.87 28.72 1.20
CA PRO A 423 2.72 28.15 1.91
C PRO A 423 1.78 29.24 2.43
N THR A 424 0.51 29.17 2.03
CA THR A 424 -0.48 30.24 2.25
C THR A 424 -1.26 30.07 3.55
N SER A 425 -1.52 28.83 3.99
CA SER A 425 -2.25 28.55 5.24
C SER A 425 -1.34 28.23 6.44
N ASP A 426 -1.83 28.47 7.66
CA ASP A 426 -1.11 28.12 8.90
C ASP A 426 -0.89 26.60 9.06
N THR A 427 -1.75 25.79 8.45
CA THR A 427 -1.64 24.33 8.43
C THR A 427 -0.61 23.84 7.42
N ASP A 428 -0.52 24.46 6.24
CA ASP A 428 0.55 24.17 5.29
C ASP A 428 1.91 24.51 5.91
N ARG A 429 2.00 25.66 6.60
CA ARG A 429 3.20 26.04 7.37
C ARG A 429 3.56 25.00 8.43
N PHE A 430 2.58 24.48 9.17
CA PHE A 430 2.81 23.40 10.13
C PHE A 430 3.36 22.13 9.46
N MET A 431 2.75 21.69 8.37
CA MET A 431 3.18 20.50 7.63
C MET A 431 4.59 20.63 7.07
N CYS A 432 4.97 21.83 6.61
CA CYS A 432 6.31 22.13 6.15
C CYS A 432 7.36 21.92 7.25
N ILE A 433 7.12 22.53 8.42
CA ILE A 433 8.03 22.43 9.57
C ILE A 433 8.09 20.99 10.09
N ALA A 434 6.95 20.32 10.11
CA ALA A 434 6.87 18.92 10.48
C ALA A 434 7.80 18.09 9.58
N HIS A 435 7.62 18.17 8.25
CA HIS A 435 8.42 17.41 7.28
C HIS A 435 9.93 17.61 7.46
N LEU A 436 10.38 18.86 7.58
CA LEU A 436 11.79 19.17 7.84
C LEU A 436 12.30 18.50 9.13
N LEU A 437 11.51 18.51 10.20
CA LEU A 437 11.94 17.94 11.48
C LEU A 437 11.91 16.41 11.50
N VAL A 438 10.86 15.77 11.00
CA VAL A 438 10.71 14.31 11.17
C VAL A 438 11.29 13.55 10.01
N ASP A 439 11.04 13.95 8.77
CA ASP A 439 11.48 13.18 7.62
C ASP A 439 12.95 13.49 7.29
N VAL A 440 13.22 14.76 6.97
CA VAL A 440 14.59 15.24 6.68
C VAL A 440 15.47 15.10 7.93
N GLY A 441 14.96 15.48 9.10
CA GLY A 441 15.69 15.33 10.36
C GLY A 441 16.01 13.89 10.73
N SER A 442 15.09 12.93 10.53
CA SER A 442 15.44 11.51 10.78
C SER A 442 16.45 11.02 9.75
N ARG A 443 16.34 11.39 8.47
CA ARG A 443 17.33 11.03 7.43
C ARG A 443 18.74 11.52 7.79
N VAL A 444 18.89 12.80 8.15
CA VAL A 444 20.17 13.38 8.57
C VAL A 444 20.74 12.67 9.80
N LEU A 445 19.91 12.41 10.81
CA LEU A 445 20.36 11.73 12.03
C LEU A 445 20.71 10.25 11.81
N ARG A 446 20.03 9.54 10.90
CA ARG A 446 20.40 8.17 10.51
C ARG A 446 21.74 8.14 9.81
N GLN A 447 21.96 9.05 8.86
CA GLN A 447 23.23 9.14 8.14
C GLN A 447 24.38 9.51 9.09
N LEU A 448 24.13 10.43 10.01
CA LEU A 448 25.09 10.77 11.08
C LEU A 448 25.36 9.56 12.00
N LEU A 449 24.35 8.75 12.30
CA LEU A 449 24.52 7.58 13.17
C LEU A 449 25.36 6.52 12.46
N ARG A 450 25.12 6.30 11.16
CA ARG A 450 25.96 5.44 10.32
C ARG A 450 27.41 5.92 10.36
N HIS A 451 27.65 7.21 10.17
CA HIS A 451 29.00 7.80 10.22
C HIS A 451 29.73 7.50 11.55
N HIS A 452 29.04 7.59 12.69
CA HIS A 452 29.66 7.39 14.01
C HIS A 452 29.73 5.93 14.49
N THR A 453 28.88 5.03 13.96
CA THR A 453 28.73 3.66 14.48
C THR A 453 29.14 2.56 13.51
N VAL A 454 29.04 2.82 12.21
CA VAL A 454 29.37 1.84 11.16
C VAL A 454 30.78 2.15 10.65
N THR A 455 31.69 1.21 10.88
CA THR A 455 33.06 1.26 10.36
C THR A 455 33.33 0.01 9.53
N SER A 456 34.45 -0.03 8.80
CA SER A 456 34.83 -1.21 8.01
C SER A 456 34.98 -2.51 8.81
N THR A 457 34.93 -2.46 10.14
CA THR A 457 35.07 -3.62 11.05
C THR A 457 33.92 -3.80 12.04
N CYS A 458 32.90 -2.92 12.04
CA CYS A 458 31.79 -2.98 13.01
C CYS A 458 30.46 -2.56 12.37
N THR A 459 29.45 -3.43 12.44
CA THR A 459 28.07 -3.11 12.01
C THR A 459 27.27 -2.42 13.13
N LEU A 460 26.13 -1.82 12.78
CA LEU A 460 25.23 -1.18 13.74
C LEU A 460 24.75 -2.17 14.82
N ASP A 461 24.37 -3.39 14.43
CA ASP A 461 23.94 -4.44 15.39
C ASP A 461 25.04 -4.81 16.37
N GLN A 462 26.28 -4.92 15.88
CA GLN A 462 27.45 -5.20 16.71
C GLN A 462 27.73 -4.05 17.68
N TYR A 463 27.57 -2.81 17.23
CA TYR A 463 27.69 -1.62 18.07
C TYR A 463 26.61 -1.61 19.17
N LEU A 464 25.34 -1.82 18.82
CA LEU A 464 24.23 -1.86 19.80
C LEU A 464 24.38 -3.02 20.78
N ALA A 465 24.81 -4.20 20.33
CA ALA A 465 25.08 -5.35 21.19
C ALA A 465 26.20 -5.07 22.20
N LYS A 466 27.27 -4.38 21.78
CA LYS A 466 28.36 -3.95 22.66
C LYS A 466 27.88 -2.99 23.76
N HIS A 467 26.90 -2.14 23.45
CA HIS A 467 26.33 -1.17 24.38
C HIS A 467 25.03 -1.65 25.08
N ARG A 468 24.66 -2.93 24.93
CA ARG A 468 23.39 -3.50 25.45
C ARG A 468 23.20 -3.32 26.96
N ASN A 469 24.27 -3.47 27.75
CA ASN A 469 24.20 -3.28 29.20
C ASN A 469 23.91 -1.81 29.58
N THR A 470 24.53 -0.87 28.86
CA THR A 470 24.26 0.56 29.03
C THR A 470 22.82 0.88 28.64
N ILE A 471 22.34 0.36 27.50
CA ILE A 471 20.97 0.56 27.04
C ILE A 471 19.96 -0.01 28.04
N ASN A 472 20.20 -1.21 28.56
CA ASN A 472 19.37 -1.84 29.59
C ASN A 472 19.35 -1.08 30.93
N SER A 473 20.41 -0.33 31.26
CA SER A 473 20.43 0.56 32.43
C SER A 473 19.66 1.87 32.22
N LEU A 474 19.36 2.20 30.96
CA LEU A 474 18.69 3.44 30.54
C LEU A 474 17.20 3.22 30.20
N LYS A 475 16.56 2.19 30.77
CA LYS A 475 15.12 1.89 30.60
C LYS A 475 14.17 3.06 30.89
N ARG A 476 14.63 4.14 31.54
CA ARG A 476 13.86 5.37 31.72
C ARG A 476 13.75 6.26 30.46
N PHE A 477 14.60 6.03 29.46
CA PHE A 477 14.69 6.84 28.24
C PHE A 477 14.24 6.11 26.97
N PHE A 478 14.15 4.78 27.00
CA PHE A 478 13.69 3.94 25.90
C PHE A 478 12.49 3.11 26.37
N ASN A 479 11.38 3.18 25.64
CA ASN A 479 10.21 2.30 25.87
C ASN A 479 10.38 0.94 25.19
N GLN A 480 9.48 0.00 25.49
CA GLN A 480 9.57 -1.36 24.97
C GLN A 480 9.55 -1.41 23.43
N SER A 481 8.70 -0.60 22.77
CA SER A 481 8.67 -0.53 21.30
C SER A 481 10.01 -0.07 20.71
N GLN A 482 10.66 0.93 21.30
CA GLN A 482 12.00 1.38 20.90
C GLN A 482 13.07 0.32 21.17
N MET A 483 12.93 -0.45 22.26
CA MET A 483 13.81 -1.58 22.56
C MET A 483 13.65 -2.70 21.53
N ASP A 484 12.44 -3.00 21.08
CA ASP A 484 12.16 -4.04 20.08
C ASP A 484 12.63 -3.63 18.68
N ILE A 485 12.64 -2.32 18.36
CA ILE A 485 13.27 -1.78 17.15
C ILE A 485 14.80 -1.97 17.22
N MET A 486 15.43 -1.64 18.35
CA MET A 486 16.89 -1.76 18.51
C MET A 486 17.38 -3.21 18.66
N PHE A 487 16.55 -4.09 19.23
CA PHE A 487 16.87 -5.50 19.46
C PHE A 487 15.70 -6.39 19.02
N PRO A 488 15.53 -6.63 17.71
CA PRO A 488 14.43 -7.43 17.19
C PRO A 488 14.42 -8.84 17.80
N PRO A 489 13.26 -9.33 18.28
CA PRO A 489 13.15 -10.59 19.05
C PRO A 489 13.57 -11.85 18.26
N ASN A 490 13.59 -11.79 16.93
CA ASN A 490 13.91 -12.92 16.05
C ASN A 490 15.40 -12.98 15.63
N GLY A 491 16.26 -12.12 16.20
CA GLY A 491 17.68 -12.07 15.83
C GLY A 491 17.94 -11.49 14.42
N VAL A 492 16.93 -10.88 13.81
CA VAL A 492 17.04 -10.12 12.56
C VAL A 492 17.84 -8.84 12.83
N SER A 493 18.67 -8.43 11.87
CA SER A 493 19.39 -7.16 11.90
C SER A 493 18.41 -6.00 12.05
N THR A 494 18.76 -5.01 12.87
CA THR A 494 17.93 -3.82 13.01
C THR A 494 17.96 -2.99 11.73
N ASP A 495 16.78 -2.54 11.29
CA ASP A 495 16.65 -1.67 10.14
C ASP A 495 16.60 -0.20 10.59
N LEU A 496 17.63 0.54 10.20
CA LEU A 496 17.84 1.94 10.58
C LEU A 496 16.71 2.85 10.06
N ASP A 497 15.98 2.45 9.02
CA ASP A 497 14.87 3.23 8.48
C ASP A 497 13.67 3.27 9.43
N ASN A 498 13.61 2.37 10.40
CA ASN A 498 12.60 2.35 11.46
C ASN A 498 12.94 3.26 12.65
N TYR A 499 14.12 3.89 12.66
CA TYR A 499 14.54 4.77 13.75
C TYR A 499 13.98 6.17 13.50
N ASP A 500 13.07 6.61 14.37
CA ASP A 500 12.50 7.95 14.34
C ASP A 500 13.42 8.98 15.00
N ILE A 501 13.18 10.27 14.77
CA ILE A 501 13.97 11.37 15.35
C ILE A 501 14.05 11.29 16.88
N THR A 502 13.04 10.73 17.56
CA THR A 502 13.02 10.56 19.02
C THR A 502 14.01 9.51 19.49
N LEU A 503 13.96 8.33 18.88
CA LEU A 503 14.88 7.22 19.16
C LEU A 503 16.31 7.64 18.81
N LEU A 504 16.52 8.25 17.64
CA LEU A 504 17.83 8.74 17.21
C LEU A 504 18.41 9.76 18.19
N SER A 505 17.62 10.76 18.61
CA SER A 505 18.06 11.76 19.60
C SER A 505 18.44 11.11 20.94
N ALA A 506 17.70 10.09 21.39
CA ALA A 506 17.98 9.37 22.63
C ALA A 506 19.24 8.49 22.52
N ILE A 507 19.47 7.85 21.37
CA ILE A 507 20.68 7.07 21.09
C ILE A 507 21.90 7.97 21.09
N PHE A 508 21.87 9.09 20.37
CA PHE A 508 22.99 10.04 20.33
C PHE A 508 23.31 10.62 21.71
N GLN A 509 22.29 10.93 22.51
CA GLN A 509 22.50 11.52 23.83
C GLN A 509 23.15 10.54 24.83
N ASN A 510 22.86 9.23 24.72
CA ASN A 510 23.18 8.28 25.79
C ASN A 510 24.13 7.14 25.38
N ILE A 511 24.31 6.89 24.08
CA ILE A 511 25.00 5.69 23.56
C ILE A 511 26.18 6.06 22.64
N VAL A 512 26.18 7.25 22.02
CA VAL A 512 27.27 7.70 21.12
C VAL A 512 28.18 8.71 21.86
N PRO A 513 29.26 8.26 22.53
CA PRO A 513 30.11 9.15 23.32
C PRO A 513 31.02 10.05 22.47
N THR A 514 31.23 9.71 21.20
CA THR A 514 32.18 10.34 20.27
C THR A 514 31.71 11.64 19.64
N LEU A 515 30.48 12.07 19.90
CA LEU A 515 29.95 13.32 19.37
C LEU A 515 30.74 14.54 19.88
N SER A 516 31.10 15.42 18.96
CA SER A 516 31.62 16.75 19.27
C SER A 516 30.57 17.57 20.02
N GLN A 517 31.03 18.59 20.77
CA GLN A 517 30.10 19.48 21.48
C GLN A 517 29.14 20.19 20.50
N GLN A 518 29.63 20.51 19.30
CA GLN A 518 28.83 21.13 18.25
C GLN A 518 27.69 20.22 17.76
N GLU A 519 27.96 18.94 17.53
CA GLU A 519 26.93 17.96 17.15
C GLU A 519 25.90 17.75 18.27
N LYS A 520 26.36 17.67 19.52
CA LYS A 520 25.46 17.57 20.70
C LYS A 520 24.52 18.75 20.79
N ASP A 521 25.03 19.96 20.57
CA ASP A 521 24.23 21.19 20.61
C ASP A 521 23.21 21.24 19.46
N MET A 522 23.59 20.81 18.25
CA MET A 522 22.69 20.76 17.09
C MET A 522 21.57 19.70 17.26
N ILE A 523 21.91 18.50 17.74
CA ILE A 523 20.91 17.45 18.03
C ILE A 523 19.96 17.91 19.14
N LYS A 524 20.48 18.59 20.16
CA LYS A 524 19.67 19.20 21.22
C LYS A 524 18.70 20.25 20.65
N ARG A 525 19.16 21.12 19.75
CA ARG A 525 18.30 22.12 19.08
C ARG A 525 17.18 21.45 18.27
N LEU A 526 17.47 20.43 17.45
CA LEU A 526 16.43 19.69 16.73
C LEU A 526 15.36 19.12 17.67
N ARG A 527 15.80 18.57 18.80
CA ARG A 527 14.87 18.05 19.83
C ARG A 527 14.03 19.16 20.46
N GLU A 528 14.62 20.32 20.75
CA GLU A 528 13.91 21.48 21.30
C GLU A 528 12.90 22.04 20.31
N GLU A 529 13.28 22.23 19.04
CA GLU A 529 12.38 22.69 17.98
C GLU A 529 11.23 21.71 17.74
N ARG A 530 11.52 20.42 17.72
CA ARG A 530 10.50 19.37 17.68
C ARG A 530 9.54 19.46 18.86
N ASN A 531 10.05 19.62 20.09
CA ASN A 531 9.21 19.74 21.28
C ASN A 531 8.34 21.01 21.26
N LYS A 532 8.87 22.13 20.76
CA LYS A 532 8.10 23.37 20.59
C LYS A 532 7.01 23.19 19.53
N LEU A 533 7.35 22.65 18.36
CA LEU A 533 6.39 22.34 17.28
C LEU A 533 5.21 21.51 17.81
N TYR A 534 5.48 20.43 18.53
CA TYR A 534 4.43 19.57 19.08
C TYR A 534 3.74 20.16 20.32
N GLY A 535 4.38 21.09 21.04
CA GLY A 535 3.71 21.90 22.05
C GLY A 535 2.60 22.78 21.45
N HIS A 536 2.70 23.13 20.16
CA HIS A 536 1.68 23.82 19.37
C HIS A 536 0.69 22.87 18.66
N ALA A 537 0.79 21.55 18.84
CA ALA A 537 -0.02 20.56 18.10
C ALA A 537 -1.53 20.64 18.35
N ASN A 538 -1.97 21.31 19.42
CA ASN A 538 -3.39 21.48 19.75
C ASN A 538 -4.18 22.31 18.70
N SER A 539 -3.49 23.08 17.85
CA SER A 539 -4.14 23.84 16.76
C SER A 539 -3.60 23.56 15.36
N CYS A 540 -2.47 22.87 15.19
CA CYS A 540 -1.80 22.66 13.90
C CYS A 540 -1.67 23.96 13.07
N GLN A 541 -1.52 25.10 13.75
CA GLN A 541 -1.48 26.44 13.17
C GLN A 541 -0.16 27.11 13.52
N ILE A 542 0.65 27.42 12.51
CA ILE A 542 1.90 28.19 12.66
C ILE A 542 1.76 29.52 11.90
N SER A 543 1.96 30.63 12.61
CA SER A 543 1.96 31.97 12.01
C SER A 543 3.08 32.12 10.98
N ALA A 544 2.92 33.02 10.01
CA ALA A 544 3.97 33.26 9.01
C ALA A 544 5.33 33.67 9.62
N ASN A 545 5.32 34.42 10.73
CA ASN A 545 6.52 34.86 11.43
C ASN A 545 7.22 33.71 12.17
N ASP A 546 6.44 32.85 12.84
CA ASP A 546 6.98 31.67 13.50
C ASP A 546 7.51 30.67 12.48
N PHE A 547 6.80 30.49 11.36
CA PHE A 547 7.22 29.63 10.26
C PHE A 547 8.58 30.03 9.70
N GLN A 548 8.81 31.32 9.44
CA GLN A 548 10.10 31.79 8.95
C GLN A 548 11.23 31.53 9.96
N THR A 549 10.94 31.65 11.26
CA THR A 549 11.89 31.39 12.34
C THR A 549 12.21 29.90 12.43
N TYR A 550 11.20 29.03 12.50
CA TYR A 550 11.37 27.58 12.54
C TYR A 550 12.11 27.06 11.31
N CYS A 551 11.69 27.45 10.10
CA CYS A 551 12.35 27.05 8.85
C CYS A 551 13.83 27.41 8.89
N LYS A 552 14.16 28.66 9.24
CA LYS A 552 15.55 29.11 9.29
C LYS A 552 16.38 28.30 10.29
N ASP A 553 15.89 28.13 11.51
CA ASP A 553 16.65 27.49 12.59
C ASP A 553 16.81 25.99 12.34
N ILE A 554 15.77 25.32 11.82
CA ILE A 554 15.81 23.90 11.46
C ILE A 554 16.71 23.68 10.25
N SER A 555 16.54 24.44 9.16
CA SER A 555 17.36 24.31 7.94
C SER A 555 18.85 24.53 8.23
N LEU A 556 19.20 25.53 9.05
CA LEU A 556 20.59 25.77 9.47
C LEU A 556 21.13 24.60 10.30
N THR A 557 20.31 24.04 11.18
CA THR A 557 20.73 22.91 12.03
C THR A 557 20.91 21.62 11.22
N LEU A 558 20.00 21.33 10.28
CA LEU A 558 20.07 20.18 9.39
C LEU A 558 21.26 20.24 8.45
N THR A 559 21.50 21.40 7.84
CA THR A 559 22.68 21.63 6.98
C THR A 559 23.98 21.50 7.78
N GLY A 560 24.01 22.02 9.01
CA GLY A 560 25.17 21.90 9.88
C GLY A 560 25.47 20.46 10.31
N LEU A 561 24.43 19.62 10.46
CA LEU A 561 24.58 18.19 10.77
C LEU A 561 24.92 17.35 9.53
N SER A 562 24.37 17.67 8.35
CA SER A 562 24.71 16.96 7.10
C SER A 562 26.19 17.12 6.75
N GLN A 563 26.76 18.30 6.98
CA GLN A 563 28.21 18.56 6.87
C GLN A 563 29.08 17.64 7.73
N LYS A 564 28.57 17.17 8.87
CA LYS A 564 29.30 16.26 9.76
C LYS A 564 29.23 14.80 9.32
N CYS A 565 28.39 14.48 8.32
CA CYS A 565 28.25 13.12 7.80
C CYS A 565 29.39 12.73 6.85
N GLY A 566 30.16 13.70 6.33
CA GLY A 566 31.31 13.45 5.45
C GLY A 566 30.96 13.04 4.02
N ASP A 567 29.72 13.32 3.59
CA ASP A 567 29.20 13.01 2.25
C ASP A 567 28.72 14.31 1.58
N THR A 568 29.47 14.77 0.57
CA THR A 568 29.23 16.04 -0.12
C THR A 568 27.98 16.01 -1.01
N ALA A 569 27.59 14.82 -1.52
CA ALA A 569 26.37 14.67 -2.32
C ALA A 569 25.15 14.74 -1.40
N PHE A 570 25.21 14.06 -0.26
CA PHE A 570 24.17 14.13 0.78
C PHE A 570 24.06 15.54 1.38
N GLU A 571 25.18 16.25 1.59
CA GLU A 571 25.14 17.65 2.03
C GLU A 571 24.40 18.53 1.02
N ALA A 572 24.69 18.40 -0.27
CA ALA A 572 24.05 19.17 -1.33
C ALA A 572 22.55 18.87 -1.45
N GLU A 573 22.16 17.60 -1.29
CA GLU A 573 20.76 17.15 -1.24
C GLU A 573 20.00 17.82 -0.10
N ILE A 574 20.54 17.76 1.12
CA ILE A 574 19.93 18.39 2.30
C ILE A 574 19.90 19.91 2.17
N LEU A 575 20.94 20.52 1.60
CA LEU A 575 20.98 21.95 1.36
C LEU A 575 19.88 22.39 0.36
N HIS A 576 19.68 21.62 -0.71
CA HIS A 576 18.63 21.87 -1.69
C HIS A 576 17.23 21.73 -1.05
N GLU A 577 17.01 20.63 -0.33
CA GLU A 577 15.73 20.32 0.33
C GLU A 577 15.37 21.31 1.45
N THR A 578 16.38 21.85 2.16
CA THR A 578 16.18 22.84 3.23
C THR A 578 16.11 24.29 2.75
N GLN A 579 16.60 24.60 1.54
CA GLN A 579 16.45 25.90 0.87
C GLN A 579 15.13 26.01 0.09
N CYS A 580 14.66 24.90 -0.48
CA CYS A 580 13.33 24.77 -1.07
C CYS A 580 12.25 24.69 0.03
N THR A 581 12.00 25.79 0.76
CA THR A 581 10.78 25.93 1.59
C THR A 581 9.54 26.22 0.73
N GLN A 582 9.45 25.52 -0.40
CA GLN A 582 8.34 25.51 -1.35
C GLN A 582 7.69 24.12 -1.31
N ILE A 583 7.07 23.82 -0.17
CA ILE A 583 6.18 22.67 -0.08
C ILE A 583 4.83 23.14 -0.59
N SER A 584 4.44 22.60 -1.73
CA SER A 584 3.09 22.72 -2.29
C SER A 584 2.04 22.40 -1.21
N ALA A 585 0.98 23.20 -1.14
CA ALA A 585 -0.19 22.90 -0.34
C ALA A 585 -0.61 21.43 -0.56
N ILE A 586 -0.50 20.64 0.50
CA ILE A 586 -0.91 19.24 0.51
C ILE A 586 -2.44 19.26 0.39
N PRO A 587 -3.07 18.57 -0.59
CA PRO A 587 -4.53 18.56 -0.71
C PRO A 587 -5.16 18.23 0.63
N ALA A 588 -6.25 18.90 1.00
CA ALA A 588 -6.86 18.80 2.34
C ALA A 588 -7.17 17.36 2.80
N GLY A 589 -7.32 16.40 1.86
CA GLY A 589 -7.49 14.97 2.14
C GLY A 589 -6.21 14.19 2.52
N SER A 590 -5.02 14.64 2.12
CA SER A 590 -3.73 14.03 2.48
C SER A 590 -3.22 14.46 3.84
N ASN A 591 -3.76 15.53 4.43
CA ASN A 591 -3.44 15.92 5.79
C ASN A 591 -3.82 14.80 6.78
N LEU A 592 -4.93 14.10 6.58
CA LEU A 592 -5.35 13.00 7.46
C LEU A 592 -4.48 11.75 7.28
N ASP A 593 -4.10 11.40 6.05
CA ASP A 593 -3.25 10.23 5.77
C ASP A 593 -1.81 10.44 6.23
N ILE A 594 -1.27 11.65 6.10
CA ILE A 594 0.03 12.01 6.65
C ILE A 594 -0.07 12.15 8.17
N LEU A 595 -1.10 12.78 8.74
CA LEU A 595 -1.35 12.74 10.19
C LEU A 595 -1.54 11.31 10.71
N ASN A 596 -2.08 10.37 9.94
CA ASN A 596 -2.25 8.96 10.35
C ASN A 596 -0.94 8.16 10.19
N ILE A 597 -0.16 8.40 9.15
CA ILE A 597 1.21 7.86 9.00
C ILE A 597 2.11 8.42 10.09
N TRP A 598 1.91 9.67 10.48
CA TRP A 598 2.68 10.36 11.51
C TRP A 598 2.20 10.00 12.91
N CYS A 599 0.91 9.89 13.17
CA CYS A 599 0.35 9.31 14.39
C CYS A 599 0.75 7.84 14.54
N GLY A 600 0.81 7.08 13.44
CA GLY A 600 1.29 5.69 13.41
C GLY A 600 2.80 5.58 13.63
N ARG A 601 3.61 6.49 13.08
CA ARG A 601 5.05 6.60 13.39
C ARG A 601 5.32 7.23 14.77
N MET A 602 4.36 7.96 15.33
CA MET A 602 4.35 8.55 16.68
C MET A 602 3.55 7.72 17.70
N GLN A 603 3.15 6.48 17.39
CA GLN A 603 2.43 5.58 18.30
C GLN A 603 3.32 5.06 19.45
N ASN A 604 4.06 5.97 20.08
CA ASN A 604 4.50 5.88 21.45
C ASN A 604 3.67 6.75 22.40
N VAL A 605 2.64 7.47 21.94
CA VAL A 605 1.71 8.16 22.86
C VAL A 605 0.90 7.14 23.67
N GLU A 606 0.41 6.06 23.05
CA GLU A 606 -0.27 4.96 23.76
C GLU A 606 0.68 4.27 24.75
N GLY A 607 1.95 4.05 24.35
CA GLY A 607 2.99 3.45 25.19
C GLY A 607 3.44 4.35 26.35
N VAL A 608 3.55 5.66 26.13
CA VAL A 608 3.87 6.67 27.15
C VAL A 608 2.68 6.90 28.08
N LEU A 609 1.44 6.90 27.57
CA LEU A 609 0.22 6.95 28.38
C LEU A 609 0.06 5.68 29.22
N GLN A 610 0.41 4.52 28.66
CA GLN A 610 0.39 3.26 29.39
C GLN A 610 1.50 3.21 30.46
N ASP A 611 2.72 3.69 30.17
CA ASP A 611 3.79 3.84 31.18
C ASP A 611 3.43 4.87 32.26
N MET A 612 2.82 6.00 31.90
CA MET A 612 2.31 6.99 32.86
C MET A 612 1.20 6.39 33.72
N ARG A 613 0.28 5.60 33.14
CA ARG A 613 -0.80 4.92 33.87
C ARG A 613 -0.25 3.85 34.81
N VAL A 614 0.76 3.10 34.39
CA VAL A 614 1.47 2.11 35.24
C VAL A 614 2.26 2.81 36.36
N ARG A 615 2.90 3.96 36.08
CA ARG A 615 3.62 4.74 37.10
C ARG A 615 2.68 5.43 38.09
N LEU A 616 1.54 5.94 37.64
CA LEU A 616 0.47 6.46 38.49
C LEU A 616 -0.06 5.36 39.42
N GLN A 617 -0.35 4.17 38.88
CA GLN A 617 -0.76 3.01 39.68
C GLN A 617 0.32 2.58 40.70
N ALA A 618 1.60 2.65 40.33
CA ALA A 618 2.71 2.33 41.23
C ALA A 618 2.94 3.40 42.32
N LEU A 619 2.64 4.68 42.03
CA LEU A 619 2.70 5.77 43.01
C LEU A 619 1.50 5.73 43.96
N GLU A 620 0.29 5.48 43.45
CA GLU A 620 -0.92 5.25 44.24
C GLU A 620 -0.76 4.04 45.18
N ALA A 621 -0.17 2.94 44.69
CA ALA A 621 0.15 1.78 45.53
C ALA A 621 1.20 2.09 46.62
N ARG A 622 2.16 2.98 46.34
CA ARG A 622 3.16 3.42 47.33
C ARG A 622 2.56 4.34 48.38
N GLU A 623 1.70 5.28 48.00
CA GLU A 623 0.99 6.14 48.94
C GLU A 623 0.05 5.35 49.84
N MET A 624 -0.65 4.33 49.31
CA MET A 624 -1.46 3.41 50.11
C MET A 624 -0.64 2.55 51.07
N SER A 625 0.61 2.18 50.70
CA SER A 625 1.51 1.44 51.60
C SER A 625 2.20 2.31 52.65
N SER A 626 2.40 3.61 52.39
CA SER A 626 2.95 4.57 53.37
C SER A 626 1.89 5.14 54.32
N GLY A 627 0.61 5.11 53.94
CA GLY A 627 -0.52 5.49 54.80
C GLY A 627 -0.93 4.42 55.82
N SER A 628 -0.34 3.22 55.76
CA SER A 628 -0.56 2.13 56.70
C SER A 628 0.54 1.97 57.77
N GLU A 629 1.52 2.88 57.82
CA GLU A 629 2.57 2.93 58.87
C GLU A 629 2.60 4.26 59.65
N SER A 630 1.44 4.88 59.88
CA SER A 630 1.28 5.97 60.87
C SER A 630 0.17 5.69 61.86
#